data_AF-A0A382BKA1-F1
#
_entry.id   AF-A0A382BKA1-F1
#
_cell.length_a   1.000
_cell.length_b   1.000
_cell.length_c   1.000
_cell.angle_alpha   90.00
_cell.angle_beta   90.00
_cell.angle_gamma   90.00
#
_symmetry.space_group_name_H-M   'P 1'
#
loop_
_entity.id
_entity.type
_entity.pdbx_description
1 polymer ?
#
loop_
_entity_poly.entity_id
_entity_poly.type
_entity_poly.pdbx_seq_one_letter_code
_entity_poly.pdbx_strand_id
1 'polypeptide(L)' 'VVESWPVLDLGVTPELDEITWNLTVSGLVKTVKTFNWEEFLELPQTTDLSDFHCVTTWSRLNNNWEGV' A
#
# COMPACT_ATOMS: atom_id res chain seq x y z
N VAL A 1 2.10 -22.08 -1.56
CA VAL A 1 2.57 -21.02 -2.48
C VAL A 1 1.50 -20.81 -3.52
N VAL A 2 1.21 -19.55 -3.89
CA VAL A 2 0.23 -19.19 -4.92
C VAL A 2 0.91 -18.39 -6.03
N GLU A 3 0.51 -18.63 -7.27
CA GLU A 3 1.10 -17.97 -8.46
C GLU A 3 0.27 -16.74 -8.90
N SER A 4 -1.07 -16.80 -8.75
CA SER A 4 -1.97 -15.70 -9.07
C SER A 4 -1.98 -14.61 -7.99
N TRP A 5 -2.45 -13.40 -8.30
CA TRP A 5 -2.56 -12.33 -7.30
C TRP A 5 -3.64 -12.70 -6.29
N PRO A 6 -3.28 -12.89 -5.01
CA PRO A 6 -4.25 -13.32 -4.02
C PRO A 6 -5.12 -12.13 -3.63
N VAL A 7 -6.44 -12.35 -3.66
CA VAL A 7 -7.42 -11.35 -3.23
C VAL A 7 -8.12 -11.90 -2.00
N LEU A 8 -7.98 -11.21 -0.88
CA LEU A 8 -8.80 -11.41 0.31
C LEU A 8 -9.69 -10.19 0.46
N ASP A 9 -10.96 -10.35 0.08
CA ASP A 9 -11.96 -9.29 0.12
C ASP A 9 -12.90 -9.50 1.31
N LEU A 10 -13.17 -8.42 2.06
CA LEU A 10 -14.11 -8.40 3.17
C LEU A 10 -15.51 -7.90 2.77
N GLY A 11 -15.74 -7.66 1.48
CA GLY A 11 -17.03 -7.33 0.88
C GLY A 11 -17.34 -5.83 0.78
N VAL A 12 -16.38 -4.95 1.08
CA VAL A 12 -16.53 -3.49 0.95
C VAL A 12 -15.40 -2.96 0.08
N THR A 13 -15.76 -2.45 -1.09
CA THR A 13 -14.84 -1.76 -2.00
C THR A 13 -15.12 -0.27 -1.94
N PRO A 14 -14.24 0.54 -1.33
CA PRO A 14 -14.44 1.99 -1.32
C PRO A 14 -14.31 2.56 -2.73
N GLU A 15 -15.15 3.54 -3.05
CA GLU A 15 -14.91 4.40 -4.20
C GLU A 15 -13.78 5.36 -3.85
N LEU A 16 -12.68 5.28 -4.60
CA LEU A 16 -11.51 6.13 -4.44
C LEU A 16 -11.25 6.84 -5.77
N ASP A 17 -11.00 8.14 -5.69
CA ASP A 17 -10.52 8.94 -6.80
C ASP A 17 -9.32 9.78 -6.34
N GLU A 18 -8.43 10.08 -7.28
CA GLU A 18 -7.17 10.78 -6.99
C GLU A 18 -7.38 12.23 -6.48
N ILE A 19 -8.56 12.81 -6.71
CA ILE A 19 -8.89 14.19 -6.33
C ILE A 19 -9.27 14.25 -4.84
N THR A 20 -10.03 13.28 -4.35
CA THR A 20 -10.49 13.23 -2.96
C THR A 20 -9.55 12.44 -2.04
N TRP A 21 -8.66 11.63 -2.60
CA TRP A 21 -7.71 10.81 -1.85
C TRP A 21 -6.75 11.67 -1.01
N ASN A 22 -6.47 11.21 0.20
CA ASN A 22 -5.40 11.75 1.04
C ASN A 22 -4.82 10.68 1.99
N LEU A 23 -3.54 10.83 2.34
CA LEU A 23 -2.87 10.05 3.37
C LEU A 23 -2.43 10.96 4.52
N THR A 24 -2.89 10.69 5.73
CA THR A 24 -2.49 11.44 6.93
C THR A 24 -1.58 10.62 7.83
N VAL A 25 -0.36 11.09 8.05
CA VAL A 25 0.61 10.54 9.01
C VAL A 25 0.52 11.33 10.31
N SER A 26 0.11 10.66 11.39
CA SER A 26 -0.15 11.26 12.71
C SER A 26 0.29 10.35 13.86
N GLY A 27 0.04 10.75 15.11
CA GLY A 27 0.45 10.02 16.31
C GLY A 27 1.76 10.55 16.89
N LEU A 28 2.75 9.68 17.12
CA LEU A 28 4.06 10.05 17.70
C LEU A 28 5.00 10.65 16.63
N VAL A 29 4.55 11.71 15.97
CA VAL A 29 5.30 12.45 14.95
C VAL A 29 5.52 13.89 15.39
N LYS A 30 6.63 14.50 14.97
CA LYS A 30 6.91 15.91 15.27
C LYS A 30 5.87 16.85 14.68
N THR A 31 5.42 16.53 13.46
CA THR A 31 4.42 17.31 12.74
C THR A 31 3.48 16.33 12.04
N VAL A 32 2.17 16.47 12.28
CA VAL A 32 1.16 15.75 11.50
C VAL A 32 1.23 16.25 10.07
N LYS A 33 1.27 15.33 9.11
CA LYS A 33 1.32 15.67 7.69
C LYS A 33 0.24 14.90 6.94
N THR A 34 -0.49 15.62 6.09
CA THR A 34 -1.43 15.05 5.14
C THR A 34 -0.87 15.28 3.75
N PHE A 35 -0.91 14.25 2.91
CA PHE A 35 -0.53 14.29 1.50
C PHE A 35 -1.78 14.12 0.65
N ASN A 36 -1.95 14.96 -0.37
CA ASN A 36 -2.82 14.61 -1.50
C ASN A 36 -2.10 13.60 -2.44
N TRP A 37 -2.78 13.15 -3.49
CA TRP A 37 -2.24 12.14 -4.40
C TRP A 37 -0.93 12.59 -5.08
N GLU A 38 -0.89 13.81 -5.61
CA GLU A 38 0.29 14.37 -6.30
C GLU A 38 1.48 14.49 -5.33
N GLU A 39 1.27 15.08 -4.15
CA GLU A 39 2.29 15.24 -3.12
C GLU A 39 2.84 13.90 -2.61
N PHE A 40 2.02 12.85 -2.60
CA PHE A 40 2.46 11.51 -2.20
C PHE A 40 3.35 10.88 -3.28
N LEU A 41 3.01 11.04 -4.57
CA LEU A 41 3.79 10.51 -5.68
C LEU A 41 5.12 11.24 -5.89
N GLU A 42 5.24 12.49 -5.46
CA GLU A 42 6.51 13.24 -5.48
C GLU A 42 7.55 12.74 -4.46
N LEU A 43 7.14 11.92 -3.49
CA LEU A 43 8.07 11.35 -2.51
C LEU A 43 9.08 10.39 -3.19
N PRO A 44 10.30 10.23 -2.62
CA PRO A 44 11.29 9.34 -3.19
C PRO A 44 10.77 7.91 -3.34
N GLN A 45 10.76 7.41 -4.57
CA GLN A 45 10.31 6.05 -4.87
C GLN A 45 11.42 5.04 -4.57
N THR A 46 11.01 3.88 -4.06
CA THR A 46 11.86 2.72 -3.77
C THR A 46 11.28 1.49 -4.44
N THR A 47 12.18 0.59 -4.87
CA THR A 47 11.80 -0.75 -5.33
C THR A 47 12.31 -1.81 -4.36
N ASP A 48 11.52 -2.86 -4.14
CA ASP A 48 11.88 -3.94 -3.22
C ASP A 48 11.43 -5.30 -3.76
N LEU A 49 12.29 -6.32 -3.63
CA LEU A 49 11.97 -7.70 -4.01
C LEU A 49 11.75 -8.51 -2.74
N SER A 50 10.49 -8.73 -2.37
CA SER A 50 10.12 -9.36 -1.11
C SER A 50 8.93 -10.31 -1.23
N ASP A 51 8.91 -11.29 -0.33
CA ASP A 51 7.82 -12.27 -0.22
C ASP A 51 6.63 -11.69 0.55
N PHE A 52 5.43 -12.17 0.22
CA PHE A 52 4.21 -11.91 0.98
C PHE A 52 3.73 -13.19 1.64
N HIS A 53 3.54 -13.16 2.96
CA HIS A 53 3.06 -14.31 3.75
C HIS A 53 1.74 -13.99 4.43
N CYS A 54 0.68 -14.72 4.09
CA CYS A 54 -0.61 -14.60 4.74
C CYS A 54 -0.70 -15.51 5.97
N VAL A 55 -1.23 -14.98 7.07
CA VAL A 55 -1.51 -15.74 8.29
C VAL A 55 -2.51 -16.87 8.10
N THR A 56 -3.29 -16.86 7.00
CA THR A 56 -4.24 -17.93 6.65
C THR A 56 -3.61 -19.01 5.75
N THR A 57 -2.32 -19.32 5.94
CA THR A 57 -1.60 -20.49 5.37
C THR A 57 -1.16 -20.44 3.90
N TRP A 58 -1.03 -19.26 3.30
CA TRP A 58 -0.50 -19.14 1.93
C TRP A 58 0.57 -18.06 1.82
N SER A 59 1.36 -18.13 0.76
CA SER A 59 2.42 -17.15 0.47
C SER A 59 2.58 -16.96 -1.03
N ARG A 60 2.96 -15.75 -1.42
CA ARG A 60 3.34 -15.39 -2.80
C ARG A 60 4.77 -14.86 -2.76
N LEU A 61 5.64 -15.48 -3.53
CA LEU A 61 7.09 -15.23 -3.46
C LEU A 61 7.55 -14.26 -4.55
N ASN A 62 8.71 -13.62 -4.35
CA ASN A 62 9.38 -12.77 -5.34
C ASN A 62 8.50 -11.63 -5.90
N ASN A 63 7.79 -10.90 -5.04
CA ASN A 63 7.01 -9.75 -5.50
C ASN A 63 7.92 -8.54 -5.69
N ASN A 64 7.81 -7.90 -6.86
CA ASN A 64 8.45 -6.61 -7.12
C ASN A 64 7.49 -5.51 -6.63
N TRP A 65 7.83 -4.89 -5.51
CA TRP A 65 7.11 -3.74 -4.96
C TRP A 65 7.74 -2.45 -5.46
N GLU A 66 6.91 -1.43 -5.68
CA GLU A 66 7.31 -0.07 -6.02
C GLU A 66 6.41 0.92 -5.27
N GLY A 67 7.01 1.96 -4.69
CA GLY A 67 6.28 2.97 -3.94
C GLY A 67 7.19 3.79 -3.03
N VAL A 68 6.57 4.49 -2.08
CA VAL A 68 7.23 5.32 -1.05
C VAL A 68 7.48 4.52 0.22
#